data_AF-A0A8X7CEM6-F1
#
_entry.id   AF-A0A8X7CEM6-F1
#
_cell.length_a   1.000
_cell.length_b   1.000
_cell.length_c   1.000
_cell.angle_alpha   90.00
_cell.angle_beta   90.00
_cell.angle_gamma   90.00
#
_symmetry.space_group_name_H-M   'P 1'
#
loop_
_entity.id
_entity.type
_entity.pdbx_description
1 polymer ?
#
loop_
_entity_poly.entity_id
_entity_poly.type
_entity_poly.pdbx_seq_one_letter_code
_entity_poly.pdbx_strand_id
1 'polypeptide(L)'
;MPKTCCCGCFILSTGTAVALSFCAVQALIGLLWNIQVLFLINADERFNHPLDGVINIEFVDDLDVVHGLILAAIILNILWLLFAIIGARGNATLQAGRLVFWDMLTIIISVFDFAATIFFAVRLQALSPDSDEFFLNSKPTKSLTYLTLLVAFSKGGFMIFFNIYLAHVVQMRVKEISANRSDLASYIIDTTPVPPNKTVRNNNALPRTEPPPAYASSSPYSVPPPPTSRNENRSDSSGSQWSLSYEAIQNMSGKPPKYEPPVGKKKCTIEMARALSKESCVETEEVTIETNTSAVVP
;
A
#
# COMPACT_ATOMS: atom_id res chain seq x y z
N MET A 1 2.47 -19.51 29.20
CA MET A 1 3.13 -19.67 27.89
C MET A 1 3.96 -18.43 27.63
N PRO A 2 5.29 -18.55 27.51
CA PRO A 2 6.16 -17.40 27.25
C PRO A 2 5.93 -16.87 25.83
N LYS A 3 5.70 -15.56 25.73
CA LYS A 3 5.50 -14.81 24.49
C LYS A 3 6.79 -14.86 23.66
N THR A 4 6.80 -15.61 22.57
CA THR A 4 7.90 -15.62 21.61
C THR A 4 7.94 -14.29 20.84
N CYS A 5 8.98 -13.51 21.19
CA CYS A 5 9.67 -12.46 20.44
C CYS A 5 8.95 -11.71 19.29
N CYS A 6 8.65 -10.44 19.57
CA CYS A 6 8.29 -9.37 18.63
C CYS A 6 9.40 -8.96 17.62
N CYS A 7 10.48 -9.73 17.45
CA CYS A 7 11.62 -9.32 16.61
C CYS A 7 11.31 -9.30 15.11
N GLY A 8 10.36 -10.12 14.63
CA GLY A 8 9.94 -10.11 13.22
C GLY A 8 9.15 -8.86 12.81
N CYS A 9 8.27 -8.37 13.68
CA CYS A 9 7.41 -7.20 13.40
C CYS A 9 8.23 -5.91 13.19
N PHE A 10 9.34 -5.76 13.92
CA PHE A 10 10.16 -4.56 13.81
C PHE A 10 10.90 -4.48 12.47
N ILE A 11 11.40 -5.61 11.97
CA ILE A 11 12.16 -5.70 10.71
C ILE A 11 11.26 -5.42 9.50
N LEU A 12 10.05 -5.99 9.44
CA LEU A 12 9.13 -5.72 8.33
C LEU A 12 8.57 -4.29 8.37
N SER A 13 8.30 -3.76 9.57
CA SER A 13 7.83 -2.38 9.73
C SER A 13 8.89 -1.35 9.31
N THR A 14 10.15 -1.55 9.71
CA THR A 14 11.29 -0.70 9.31
C THR A 14 11.61 -0.87 7.83
N GLY A 15 11.62 -2.10 7.32
CA GLY A 15 11.80 -2.37 5.89
C GLY A 15 10.74 -1.69 5.01
N THR A 16 9.48 -1.71 5.43
CA THR A 16 8.38 -0.99 4.75
C THR A 16 8.58 0.52 4.80
N ALA A 17 9.01 1.06 5.94
CA ALA A 17 9.29 2.50 6.05
C ALA A 17 10.44 2.91 5.12
N VAL A 18 11.54 2.14 5.07
CA VAL A 18 12.67 2.37 4.17
C VAL A 18 12.23 2.30 2.71
N ALA A 19 11.41 1.31 2.34
CA ALA A 19 10.86 1.16 1.00
C ALA A 19 10.09 2.41 0.56
N LEU A 20 9.21 2.91 1.42
CA LEU A 20 8.37 4.08 1.15
C LEU A 20 9.19 5.38 1.13
N SER A 21 10.21 5.52 1.98
CA SER A 21 11.13 6.65 1.96
C SER A 21 11.97 6.67 0.68
N PHE A 22 12.50 5.52 0.26
CA PHE A 22 13.25 5.41 -0.99
C PHE A 22 12.37 5.77 -2.20
N CYS A 23 11.15 5.23 -2.23
CA CYS A 23 10.14 5.57 -3.24
C CYS A 23 9.87 7.09 -3.30
N ALA A 24 9.70 7.75 -2.16
CA ALA A 24 9.48 9.20 -2.10
C ALA A 24 10.69 9.99 -2.64
N VAL A 25 11.92 9.59 -2.28
CA VAL A 25 13.15 10.22 -2.78
C VAL A 25 13.29 10.01 -4.29
N GLN A 26 13.01 8.81 -4.79
CA GLN A 26 13.06 8.50 -6.21
C GLN A 26 12.02 9.32 -6.99
N ALA A 27 10.79 9.41 -6.50
CA ALA A 27 9.75 10.25 -7.10
C ALA A 27 10.14 11.72 -7.13
N LEU A 28 10.79 12.24 -6.08
CA LEU A 28 11.26 13.62 -6.03
C LEU A 28 12.39 13.89 -7.04
N ILE A 29 13.36 12.98 -7.14
CA ILE A 29 14.44 13.06 -8.14
C ILE A 29 13.88 12.97 -9.56
N GLY A 30 12.90 12.10 -9.79
CA GLY A 30 12.19 11.98 -11.06
C GLY A 30 11.42 13.25 -11.42
N LEU A 31 10.70 13.80 -10.45
CA LEU A 31 9.96 15.05 -10.61
C LEU A 31 10.87 16.23 -10.96
N LEU A 32 11.93 16.45 -10.17
CA LEU A 32 12.91 17.51 -10.43
C LEU A 32 13.53 17.36 -11.82
N TRP A 33 13.88 16.13 -12.21
CA TRP A 33 14.44 15.87 -13.52
C TRP A 33 13.46 16.16 -14.66
N ASN A 34 12.22 15.69 -14.58
CA ASN A 34 11.22 15.90 -15.63
C ASN A 34 10.81 17.37 -15.75
N ILE A 35 10.75 18.11 -14.62
CA ILE A 35 10.54 19.56 -14.63
C ILE A 35 11.70 20.28 -15.33
N GLN A 36 12.95 19.87 -15.08
CA GLN A 36 14.12 20.45 -15.74
C GLN A 36 14.09 20.22 -17.26
N VAL A 37 13.72 19.01 -17.70
CA VAL A 37 13.55 18.72 -19.13
C VAL A 37 12.38 19.50 -19.73
N LEU A 38 11.28 19.68 -19.00
CA LEU A 38 10.15 20.49 -19.46
C LEU A 38 10.54 21.97 -19.64
N PHE A 39 11.28 22.54 -18.68
CA PHE A 39 11.80 23.90 -18.81
C PHE A 39 12.72 24.03 -20.02
N LEU A 40 13.57 23.04 -20.25
CA LEU A 40 14.43 23.02 -21.42
C LEU A 40 13.59 23.06 -22.71
N ILE A 41 12.60 22.18 -22.86
CA ILE A 41 11.75 22.13 -24.06
C ILE A 41 10.97 23.43 -24.31
N ASN A 42 10.57 24.13 -23.25
CA ASN A 42 9.77 25.35 -23.34
C ASN A 42 10.61 26.65 -23.30
N ALA A 43 11.92 26.57 -23.10
CA ALA A 43 12.77 27.75 -22.97
C ALA A 43 13.08 28.34 -24.36
N ASP A 44 12.36 29.40 -24.69
CA ASP A 44 12.46 30.17 -25.94
C ASP A 44 13.64 31.17 -25.91
N GLU A 45 14.83 30.72 -25.50
CA GLU A 45 16.06 31.49 -25.22
C GLU A 45 16.25 31.98 -23.76
N ARG A 46 17.49 31.84 -23.25
CA ARG A 46 18.18 32.66 -22.19
C ARG A 46 18.32 32.14 -20.77
N PHE A 47 18.06 30.88 -20.46
CA PHE A 47 18.60 30.30 -19.23
C PHE A 47 19.67 29.30 -19.59
N ASN A 48 20.94 29.60 -19.27
CA ASN A 48 22.05 28.64 -19.36
C ASN A 48 21.73 27.45 -18.46
N HIS A 49 21.00 26.47 -18.99
CA HIS A 49 20.67 25.27 -18.27
C HIS A 49 21.86 24.31 -18.40
N PRO A 50 22.21 23.59 -17.33
CA PRO A 50 23.27 22.57 -17.40
C PRO A 50 22.96 21.47 -18.43
N LEU A 51 21.71 21.37 -18.90
CA LEU A 51 21.25 20.40 -19.90
C LEU A 51 21.34 20.93 -21.34
N ASP A 52 21.57 22.23 -21.57
CA ASP A 52 21.67 22.84 -22.91
C ASP A 52 22.83 22.24 -23.72
N GLY A 53 23.89 21.79 -23.03
CA GLY A 53 25.04 21.14 -23.66
C GLY A 53 24.80 19.70 -24.09
N VAL A 54 23.66 19.10 -23.70
CA VAL A 54 23.41 17.66 -23.83
C VAL A 54 22.16 17.36 -24.65
N ILE A 55 21.10 18.15 -24.46
CA ILE A 55 19.82 17.99 -25.13
C ILE A 55 19.63 19.16 -26.07
N ASN A 56 19.52 18.88 -27.37
CA ASN A 56 19.07 19.86 -28.35
C ASN A 56 17.66 19.49 -28.83
N ILE A 57 16.72 20.39 -28.58
CA ILE A 57 15.28 20.24 -28.83
C ILE A 57 15.01 20.08 -30.34
N GLU A 58 15.83 20.69 -31.19
CA GLU A 58 15.71 20.60 -32.66
C GLU A 58 15.89 19.18 -33.18
N PHE A 59 16.56 18.30 -32.43
CA PHE A 59 16.80 16.91 -32.84
C PHE A 59 15.71 15.93 -32.38
N VAL A 60 14.72 16.40 -31.64
CA VAL A 60 13.64 15.55 -31.13
C VAL A 60 12.57 15.41 -32.20
N ASP A 61 12.56 14.27 -32.89
CA ASP A 61 11.44 13.85 -33.72
C ASP A 61 10.21 13.63 -32.80
N ASP A 62 9.05 14.13 -33.20
CA ASP A 62 7.78 14.04 -32.46
C ASP A 62 7.79 14.77 -31.10
N LEU A 63 8.14 16.06 -31.11
CA LEU A 63 8.16 16.92 -29.93
C LEU A 63 6.86 16.84 -29.10
N ASP A 64 5.70 16.78 -29.76
CA ASP A 64 4.39 16.66 -29.09
C ASP A 64 4.28 15.38 -28.25
N VAL A 65 4.80 14.26 -28.77
CA VAL A 65 4.79 12.96 -28.07
C VAL A 65 5.74 13.00 -26.88
N VAL A 66 6.95 13.54 -27.07
CA VAL A 66 7.94 13.67 -25.99
C VAL A 66 7.45 14.63 -24.90
N HIS A 67 6.85 15.75 -25.28
CA HIS A 67 6.23 16.69 -24.34
C HIS A 67 5.09 16.02 -23.56
N GLY A 68 4.21 15.26 -24.23
CA GLY A 68 3.15 14.49 -23.59
C GLY A 68 3.69 13.44 -22.61
N LEU A 69 4.76 12.73 -22.97
CA LEU A 69 5.44 11.77 -22.09
C LEU A 69 6.04 12.44 -20.85
N ILE A 70 6.63 13.63 -20.99
CA ILE A 70 7.20 14.39 -19.86
C ILE A 70 6.10 14.86 -18.92
N LEU A 71 5.01 15.44 -19.44
CA LEU A 71 3.87 15.85 -18.61
C LEU A 71 3.25 14.66 -17.86
N ALA A 72 3.06 13.53 -18.56
CA ALA A 72 2.58 12.30 -17.93
C ALA A 72 3.53 11.82 -16.84
N ALA A 73 4.85 11.86 -17.08
CA ALA A 73 5.84 11.49 -16.08
C ALA A 73 5.84 12.44 -14.87
N ILE A 74 5.64 13.74 -15.05
CA ILE A 74 5.48 14.70 -13.94
C ILE A 74 4.28 14.33 -13.08
N ILE A 75 3.12 14.10 -13.71
CA ILE A 75 1.88 13.71 -13.01
C ILE A 75 2.10 12.39 -12.26
N LEU A 76 2.71 11.40 -12.90
CA LEU A 76 2.98 10.10 -12.29
C LEU A 76 3.94 10.21 -11.11
N ASN A 77 4.99 11.04 -11.17
CA ASN A 77 5.90 11.24 -10.04
C ASN A 77 5.21 11.96 -8.86
N ILE A 78 4.34 12.93 -9.13
CA ILE A 78 3.52 13.58 -8.09
C ILE A 78 2.61 12.56 -7.42
N LEU A 79 1.91 11.74 -8.21
CA LEU A 79 1.09 10.66 -7.69
C LEU A 79 1.95 9.71 -6.86
N TRP A 80 3.09 9.26 -7.38
CA TRP A 80 3.97 8.34 -6.68
C TRP A 80 4.39 8.85 -5.30
N LEU A 81 4.75 10.14 -5.22
CA LEU A 81 5.09 10.82 -3.98
C LEU A 81 3.91 10.87 -2.99
N LEU A 82 2.73 11.28 -3.45
CA LEU A 82 1.51 11.30 -2.63
C LEU A 82 1.18 9.92 -2.08
N PHE A 83 1.35 8.89 -2.91
CA PHE A 83 1.08 7.52 -2.53
C PHE A 83 2.13 6.93 -1.60
N ALA A 84 3.39 7.32 -1.72
CA ALA A 84 4.40 6.97 -0.72
C ALA A 84 4.03 7.53 0.66
N ILE A 85 3.50 8.77 0.72
CA ILE A 85 3.01 9.38 1.97
C ILE A 85 1.77 8.63 2.51
N ILE A 86 0.82 8.29 1.65
CA ILE A 86 -0.38 7.51 2.02
C ILE A 86 0.03 6.12 2.53
N GLY A 87 0.98 5.47 1.86
CA GLY A 87 1.56 4.19 2.26
C GLY A 87 2.27 4.28 3.61
N ALA A 88 3.04 5.35 3.85
CA ALA A 88 3.74 5.58 5.12
C ALA A 88 2.74 5.76 6.28
N ARG A 89 1.68 6.54 6.04
CA ARG A 89 0.55 6.64 6.98
C ARG A 89 -0.16 5.29 7.15
N GLY A 90 -0.31 4.51 6.09
CA GLY A 90 -0.86 3.15 6.13
C GLY A 90 -0.06 2.21 7.03
N ASN A 91 1.27 2.24 6.92
CA ASN A 91 2.17 1.46 7.78
C ASN A 91 2.07 1.92 9.25
N ALA A 92 2.08 3.22 9.50
CA ALA A 92 1.96 3.78 10.86
C ALA A 92 0.60 3.47 11.51
N THR A 93 -0.48 3.44 10.73
CA THR A 93 -1.85 3.17 11.21
C THR A 93 -2.25 1.70 11.12
N LEU A 94 -1.35 0.81 10.69
CA LEU A 94 -1.62 -0.62 10.48
C LEU A 94 -2.87 -0.87 9.61
N GLN A 95 -3.01 -0.10 8.54
CA GLN A 95 -4.12 -0.20 7.58
C GLN A 95 -3.65 -0.85 6.28
N ALA A 96 -3.85 -2.17 6.17
CA ALA A 96 -3.48 -2.97 5.00
C ALA A 96 -3.98 -2.39 3.67
N GLY A 97 -5.22 -1.88 3.62
CA GLY A 97 -5.80 -1.34 2.39
C GLY A 97 -5.02 -0.17 1.79
N ARG A 98 -4.38 0.68 2.61
CA ARG A 98 -3.57 1.81 2.11
C ARG A 98 -2.26 1.34 1.47
N LEU A 99 -1.67 0.27 2.01
CA LEU A 99 -0.45 -0.34 1.46
C LEU A 99 -0.73 -1.09 0.15
N VAL A 100 -1.87 -1.81 0.07
CA VAL A 100 -2.31 -2.47 -1.17
C VAL A 100 -2.55 -1.44 -2.28
N PHE A 101 -3.12 -0.28 -1.95
CA PHE A 101 -3.35 0.77 -2.93
C PHE A 101 -2.04 1.38 -3.45
N TRP A 102 -1.04 1.56 -2.58
CA TRP A 102 0.31 1.97 -2.99
C TRP A 102 0.98 0.94 -3.92
N ASP A 103 0.83 -0.36 -3.63
CA ASP A 103 1.38 -1.45 -4.44
C ASP A 103 0.80 -1.44 -5.87
N MET A 104 -0.52 -1.36 -5.99
CA MET A 104 -1.21 -1.29 -7.29
C MET A 104 -0.74 -0.11 -8.15
N LEU A 105 -0.56 1.06 -7.55
CA LEU A 105 -0.08 2.22 -8.28
C LEU A 105 1.39 2.09 -8.69
N THR A 106 2.22 1.52 -7.82
CA THR A 106 3.64 1.28 -8.14
C THR A 106 3.79 0.39 -9.36
N ILE A 107 2.90 -0.60 -9.53
CA ILE A 107 2.84 -1.43 -10.74
C ILE A 107 2.49 -0.58 -11.97
N ILE A 108 1.45 0.26 -11.90
CA ILE A 108 1.02 1.12 -13.01
C ILE A 108 2.15 2.06 -13.45
N ILE A 109 2.80 2.73 -12.50
CA ILE A 109 3.93 3.63 -12.76
C ILE A 109 5.09 2.86 -13.41
N SER A 110 5.41 1.67 -12.90
CA SER A 110 6.49 0.83 -13.44
C SER A 110 6.22 0.42 -14.89
N VAL A 111 4.96 0.11 -15.25
CA VAL A 111 4.57 -0.22 -16.63
C VAL A 111 4.73 1.00 -17.55
N PHE A 112 4.33 2.19 -17.08
CA PHE A 112 4.50 3.41 -17.84
C PHE A 112 5.99 3.73 -18.09
N ASP A 113 6.82 3.67 -17.05
CA ASP A 113 8.27 3.90 -17.16
C ASP A 113 8.93 2.89 -18.11
N PHE A 114 8.50 1.63 -18.06
CA PHE A 114 8.97 0.59 -18.97
C PHE A 114 8.60 0.88 -20.43
N ALA A 115 7.36 1.30 -20.68
CA ALA A 115 6.90 1.68 -22.02
C ALA A 115 7.65 2.89 -22.57
N ALA A 116 7.87 3.92 -21.75
CA ALA A 116 8.67 5.09 -22.11
C ALA A 116 10.14 4.70 -22.41
N THR A 117 10.72 3.81 -21.59
CA THR A 117 12.07 3.29 -21.80
C THR A 117 12.18 2.56 -23.14
N ILE A 118 11.22 1.69 -23.47
CA ILE A 118 11.17 1.01 -24.78
C ILE A 118 11.08 2.02 -25.92
N PHE A 119 10.21 3.03 -25.80
CA PHE A 119 10.04 4.06 -26.82
C PHE A 119 11.37 4.75 -27.14
N PHE A 120 12.10 5.23 -26.12
CA PHE A 120 13.38 5.87 -26.33
C PHE A 120 14.48 4.90 -26.77
N ALA A 121 14.45 3.64 -26.33
CA ALA A 121 15.41 2.63 -26.75
C ALA A 121 15.28 2.29 -28.24
N VAL A 122 14.05 2.15 -28.74
CA VAL A 122 13.78 1.92 -30.18
C VAL A 122 14.22 3.13 -31.01
N ARG A 123 13.93 4.35 -30.55
CA ARG A 123 14.40 5.58 -31.22
C ARG A 123 15.91 5.69 -31.24
N LEU A 124 16.58 5.35 -30.15
CA LEU A 124 18.04 5.33 -30.08
C LEU A 124 18.65 4.27 -31.01
N GLN A 125 18.06 3.07 -31.08
CA GLN A 125 18.51 2.00 -31.97
C GLN A 125 18.40 2.40 -33.45
N ALA A 126 17.32 3.09 -33.83
CA ALA A 126 17.14 3.59 -35.19
C ALA A 126 18.22 4.61 -35.62
N LEU A 127 18.88 5.26 -34.65
CA LEU A 127 19.96 6.23 -34.86
C LEU A 127 21.36 5.59 -34.80
N SER A 128 21.45 4.31 -34.47
CA SER A 128 22.72 3.59 -34.24
C SER A 128 23.56 3.21 -35.48
N PRO A 129 23.08 3.15 -36.74
CA PRO A 129 23.87 2.46 -37.76
C PRO A 129 25.03 3.25 -38.40
N ASP A 130 25.34 4.51 -38.05
CA ASP A 130 26.37 5.27 -38.81
C ASP A 130 27.32 6.22 -38.03
N SER A 131 27.41 6.19 -36.69
CA SER A 131 28.09 7.28 -35.95
C SER A 131 29.46 6.92 -35.34
N ASP A 132 30.54 6.99 -36.14
CA ASP A 132 31.90 7.29 -35.61
C ASP A 132 31.96 8.69 -34.96
N GLU A 133 30.93 9.51 -35.16
CA GLU A 133 30.81 10.89 -34.65
C GLU A 133 30.31 10.99 -33.19
N PHE A 134 29.90 9.88 -32.55
CA PHE A 134 29.18 9.93 -31.27
C PHE A 134 29.98 10.56 -30.11
N PHE A 135 31.31 10.48 -30.13
CA PHE A 135 32.17 10.94 -29.03
C PHE A 135 33.17 12.03 -29.42
N LEU A 136 33.24 12.43 -30.69
CA LEU A 136 34.32 13.30 -31.19
C LEU A 136 33.97 14.79 -31.20
N ASN A 137 32.70 15.17 -31.19
CA ASN A 137 32.28 16.57 -31.25
C ASN A 137 31.59 17.01 -29.96
N SER A 138 32.07 18.12 -29.38
CA SER A 138 31.55 18.77 -28.17
C SER A 138 30.17 19.41 -28.33
N LYS A 139 29.42 19.08 -29.39
CA LYS A 139 28.09 19.59 -29.68
C LYS A 139 27.04 18.52 -29.35
N PRO A 140 25.86 18.90 -28.86
CA PRO A 140 24.79 17.93 -28.61
C PRO A 140 24.45 17.22 -29.92
N THR A 141 24.55 15.88 -29.94
CA THR A 141 24.14 15.07 -31.08
C THR A 141 22.72 14.56 -30.87
N LYS A 142 22.03 14.21 -31.96
CA LYS A 142 20.69 13.60 -31.90
C LYS A 142 20.72 12.33 -31.03
N SER A 143 21.73 11.49 -31.19
CA SER A 143 21.88 10.27 -30.41
C SER A 143 22.19 10.53 -28.93
N LEU A 144 22.96 11.58 -28.59
CA LEU A 144 23.18 12.01 -27.19
C LEU A 144 21.89 12.54 -26.55
N THR A 145 21.06 13.26 -27.32
CA THR A 145 19.75 13.74 -26.84
C THR A 145 18.82 12.57 -26.52
N TYR A 146 18.66 11.62 -27.45
CA TYR A 146 17.84 10.42 -27.21
C TYR A 146 18.43 9.50 -26.13
N LEU A 147 19.76 9.43 -26.00
CA LEU A 147 20.40 8.71 -24.89
C LEU A 147 20.11 9.38 -23.55
N THR A 148 20.14 10.71 -23.48
CA THR A 148 19.88 11.46 -22.25
C THR A 148 18.42 11.37 -21.85
N LEU A 149 17.49 11.44 -22.82
CA LEU A 149 16.07 11.16 -22.60
C LEU A 149 15.85 9.69 -22.22
N LEU A 150 16.56 8.75 -22.85
CA LEU A 150 16.52 7.36 -22.44
C LEU A 150 16.95 7.21 -20.99
N VAL A 151 18.08 7.79 -20.57
CA VAL A 151 18.55 7.75 -19.18
C VAL A 151 17.55 8.43 -18.22
N ALA A 152 16.94 9.52 -18.64
CA ALA A 152 15.91 10.24 -17.88
C ALA A 152 14.72 9.33 -17.52
N PHE A 153 14.18 8.63 -18.52
CA PHE A 153 13.01 7.75 -18.38
C PHE A 153 13.40 6.33 -17.92
N SER A 154 14.63 5.89 -18.21
CA SER A 154 15.22 4.60 -17.80
C SER A 154 15.60 4.55 -16.32
N LYS A 155 15.41 5.63 -15.55
CA LYS A 155 15.46 5.54 -14.08
C LYS A 155 14.55 4.43 -13.56
N GLY A 156 13.48 4.08 -14.29
CA GLY A 156 12.71 2.86 -14.08
C GLY A 156 13.50 1.58 -14.37
N GLY A 157 14.11 1.44 -15.55
CA GLY A 157 14.79 0.22 -16.03
C GLY A 157 15.63 -0.55 -15.00
N PHE A 158 16.69 0.05 -14.46
CA PHE A 158 17.52 -0.58 -13.44
C PHE A 158 16.81 -0.67 -12.08
N MET A 159 16.01 0.34 -11.74
CA MET A 159 15.28 0.37 -10.48
C MET A 159 14.04 -0.53 -10.46
N ILE A 160 13.62 -1.15 -11.58
CA ILE A 160 12.50 -2.08 -11.63
C ILE A 160 12.74 -3.25 -10.69
N PHE A 161 13.95 -3.82 -10.69
CA PHE A 161 14.29 -4.91 -9.78
C PHE A 161 14.22 -4.47 -8.32
N PHE A 162 14.67 -3.24 -8.03
CA PHE A 162 14.59 -2.68 -6.70
C PHE A 162 13.14 -2.42 -6.27
N ASN A 163 12.32 -1.84 -7.15
CA ASN A 163 10.90 -1.59 -6.91
C ASN A 163 10.12 -2.89 -6.70
N ILE A 164 10.42 -3.95 -7.45
CA ILE A 164 9.82 -5.28 -7.25
C ILE A 164 10.20 -5.82 -5.87
N TYR A 165 11.47 -5.72 -5.48
CA TYR A 165 11.92 -6.14 -4.15
C TYR A 165 11.24 -5.35 -3.03
N LEU A 166 11.14 -4.02 -3.17
CA LEU A 166 10.46 -3.15 -2.20
C LEU A 166 8.97 -3.48 -2.12
N ALA A 167 8.29 -3.68 -3.26
CA ALA A 167 6.90 -4.10 -3.33
C ALA A 167 6.69 -5.42 -2.58
N HIS A 168 7.57 -6.39 -2.78
CA HIS A 168 7.54 -7.66 -2.04
C HIS A 168 7.65 -7.46 -0.53
N VAL A 169 8.55 -6.59 -0.04
CA VAL A 169 8.65 -6.25 1.39
C VAL A 169 7.35 -5.65 1.91
N VAL A 170 6.74 -4.73 1.17
CA VAL A 170 5.45 -4.12 1.55
C VAL A 170 4.31 -5.15 1.55
N GLN A 171 4.28 -6.05 0.58
CA GLN A 171 3.29 -7.14 0.52
C GLN A 171 3.42 -8.09 1.71
N MET A 172 4.64 -8.42 2.13
CA MET A 172 4.87 -9.22 3.35
C MET A 172 4.32 -8.50 4.59
N ARG A 173 4.51 -7.18 4.68
CA ARG A 173 3.94 -6.37 5.77
C ARG A 173 2.40 -6.34 5.73
N VAL A 174 1.80 -6.25 4.55
CA VAL A 174 0.34 -6.34 4.38
C VAL A 174 -0.20 -7.66 4.92
N LYS A 175 0.44 -8.79 4.57
CA LYS A 175 0.07 -10.12 5.06
C LYS A 175 0.14 -10.19 6.59
N GLU A 176 1.22 -9.67 7.18
CA GLU A 176 1.39 -9.61 8.64
C GLU A 176 0.27 -8.79 9.32
N ILE A 177 -0.06 -7.61 8.79
CA ILE A 177 -1.14 -6.77 9.32
C ILE A 177 -2.49 -7.50 9.21
N SER A 178 -2.73 -8.22 8.12
CA SER A 178 -3.98 -8.96 7.93
C SER A 178 -4.13 -10.14 8.88
N ALA A 179 -3.06 -10.90 9.14
CA ALA A 179 -3.05 -12.02 10.08
C ALA A 179 -3.30 -11.56 11.52
N ASN A 180 -2.66 -10.45 11.94
CA ASN A 180 -2.88 -9.89 13.28
C ASN A 180 -4.33 -9.41 13.48
N ARG A 181 -4.98 -8.92 12.42
CA ARG A 181 -6.41 -8.54 12.48
C ARG A 181 -7.33 -9.74 12.54
N SER A 182 -7.03 -10.83 11.81
CA SER A 182 -7.84 -12.05 11.89
C SER A 182 -7.75 -12.69 13.27
N ASP A 183 -6.55 -12.73 13.87
CA ASP A 183 -6.34 -13.31 15.20
C ASP A 183 -7.05 -12.50 16.30
N LEU A 184 -7.04 -11.17 16.17
CA LEU A 184 -7.81 -10.30 17.07
C LEU A 184 -9.32 -10.49 16.87
N ALA A 185 -9.77 -10.62 15.63
CA ALA A 185 -11.18 -10.84 15.34
C ALA A 185 -11.68 -12.19 15.89
N SER A 186 -10.91 -13.27 15.73
CA SER A 186 -11.24 -14.57 16.32
C SER A 186 -11.24 -14.52 17.84
N TYR A 187 -10.24 -13.85 18.45
CA TYR A 187 -10.21 -13.68 19.91
C TYR A 187 -11.43 -12.92 20.43
N ILE A 188 -11.85 -11.85 19.75
CA ILE A 188 -13.06 -11.11 20.11
C ILE A 188 -14.28 -12.02 19.99
N ILE A 189 -14.44 -12.77 18.89
CA ILE A 189 -15.57 -13.70 18.72
C ILE A 189 -15.61 -14.75 19.83
N ASP A 190 -14.46 -15.33 20.20
CA ASP A 190 -14.36 -16.36 21.24
C ASP A 190 -14.60 -15.82 22.65
N THR A 191 -14.27 -14.54 22.90
CA THR A 191 -14.44 -13.89 24.21
C THR A 191 -15.71 -13.06 24.34
N THR A 192 -16.45 -12.84 23.25
CA THR A 192 -17.75 -12.17 23.34
C THR A 192 -18.72 -13.15 24.00
N PRO A 193 -19.19 -12.89 25.23
CA PRO A 193 -20.13 -13.79 25.88
C PRO A 193 -21.36 -13.88 24.98
N VAL A 194 -21.67 -15.10 24.53
CA VAL A 194 -22.92 -15.37 23.80
C VAL A 194 -24.02 -14.76 24.65
N PRO A 195 -24.76 -13.75 24.15
CA PRO A 195 -25.82 -13.13 24.93
C PRO A 195 -26.72 -14.27 25.39
N PRO A 196 -27.01 -14.42 26.69
CA PRO A 196 -27.80 -15.52 27.21
C PRO A 196 -29.10 -15.49 26.44
N ASN A 197 -29.20 -16.41 25.47
CA ASN A 197 -30.26 -16.35 24.51
C ASN A 197 -31.52 -16.54 25.33
N LYS A 198 -32.37 -15.52 25.28
CA LYS A 198 -33.68 -15.47 25.94
C LYS A 198 -34.20 -16.88 26.00
N THR A 199 -34.27 -17.41 27.22
CA THR A 199 -35.03 -18.60 27.55
C THR A 199 -36.31 -18.49 26.74
N VAL A 200 -36.41 -19.29 25.68
CA VAL A 200 -37.67 -19.53 25.01
C VAL A 200 -38.53 -20.05 26.15
N ARG A 201 -39.39 -19.16 26.64
CA ARG A 201 -40.36 -19.40 27.70
C ARG A 201 -41.36 -20.40 27.12
N ASN A 202 -40.94 -21.66 27.06
CA ASN A 202 -41.81 -22.77 26.72
C ASN A 202 -42.67 -22.95 27.97
N ASN A 203 -43.89 -22.42 27.92
CA ASN A 203 -44.91 -22.52 28.97
C ASN A 203 -45.45 -23.96 29.10
N ASN A 204 -44.57 -24.95 29.22
CA ASN A 204 -44.95 -26.27 29.69
C ASN A 204 -44.42 -26.40 31.11
N ALA A 205 -45.32 -26.15 32.07
CA ALA A 205 -45.10 -26.34 33.48
C ALA A 205 -44.63 -27.78 33.75
N LEU A 206 -43.34 -27.94 34.05
CA LEU A 206 -42.84 -29.11 34.74
C LEU A 206 -43.00 -28.91 36.26
N PRO A 207 -43.30 -29.97 37.03
CA PRO A 207 -43.51 -29.88 38.45
C PRO A 207 -42.24 -29.39 39.15
N ARG A 208 -42.40 -28.43 40.07
CA ARG A 208 -41.36 -28.03 41.03
C ARG A 208 -40.88 -29.27 41.80
N THR A 209 -39.65 -29.69 41.55
CA THR A 209 -38.87 -30.47 42.51
C THR A 209 -38.29 -29.51 43.55
N GLU A 210 -38.52 -29.82 44.82
CA GLU A 210 -38.00 -29.07 45.96
C GLU A 210 -36.46 -29.00 45.93
N PRO A 211 -35.86 -27.90 46.44
CA PRO A 211 -34.42 -27.80 46.55
C PRO A 211 -33.90 -28.84 47.56
N PRO A 212 -32.74 -29.47 47.30
CA PRO A 212 -32.12 -30.36 48.26
C PRO A 212 -31.73 -29.58 49.54
N PRO A 213 -31.76 -30.24 50.72
CA PRO A 213 -31.39 -29.60 51.97
C PRO A 213 -29.93 -29.12 51.92
N ALA A 214 -29.67 -28.03 52.67
CA ALA A 214 -28.36 -27.44 52.80
C ALA A 214 -27.32 -28.49 53.26
N TYR A 215 -26.39 -28.83 52.38
CA TYR A 215 -25.23 -29.61 52.76
C TYR A 215 -24.40 -28.81 53.78
N ALA A 216 -24.37 -29.29 55.02
CA ALA A 216 -23.37 -28.94 56.00
C ALA A 216 -22.00 -29.41 55.46
N SER A 217 -21.27 -28.51 54.82
CA SER A 217 -19.91 -28.74 54.34
C SER A 217 -18.92 -28.60 55.50
N SER A 218 -18.85 -29.61 56.35
CA SER A 218 -17.65 -29.90 57.15
C SER A 218 -16.71 -30.77 56.31
N SER A 219 -15.99 -30.16 55.37
CA SER A 219 -14.86 -30.82 54.71
C SER A 219 -13.57 -30.39 55.42
N PRO A 220 -12.72 -31.32 55.89
CA PRO A 220 -11.41 -30.98 56.39
C PRO A 220 -10.52 -30.44 55.26
N TYR A 221 -9.69 -29.46 55.59
CA TYR A 221 -8.59 -28.97 54.77
C TYR A 221 -7.68 -30.15 54.36
N SER A 222 -7.64 -30.48 53.07
CA SER A 222 -6.58 -31.31 52.50
C SER A 222 -5.37 -30.42 52.19
N VAL A 223 -4.30 -30.61 52.97
CA VAL A 223 -2.98 -30.00 52.77
C VAL A 223 -2.37 -30.54 51.46
N PRO A 224 -1.81 -29.69 50.58
CA PRO A 224 -1.15 -30.16 49.37
C PRO A 224 0.20 -30.82 49.69
N PRO A 225 0.58 -31.92 49.01
CA PRO A 225 1.89 -32.54 49.19
C PRO A 225 3.03 -31.66 48.63
N PRO A 226 4.25 -31.76 49.18
CA PRO A 226 5.39 -30.97 48.74
C PRO A 226 5.89 -31.41 47.36
N PRO A 227 6.57 -30.51 46.62
CA PRO A 227 7.09 -30.81 45.29
C PRO A 227 8.23 -31.83 45.35
N THR A 228 8.03 -32.99 44.74
CA THR A 228 9.11 -33.92 44.42
C THR A 228 9.97 -33.34 43.30
N SER A 229 11.26 -33.18 43.56
CA SER A 229 12.30 -32.87 42.58
C SER A 229 12.31 -33.92 41.47
N ARG A 230 12.03 -33.48 40.24
CA ARG A 230 12.08 -34.34 39.06
C ARG A 230 13.46 -34.21 38.41
N ASN A 231 14.18 -35.33 38.37
CA ASN A 231 15.47 -35.48 37.68
C ASN A 231 15.36 -35.05 36.21
N GLU A 232 16.26 -34.16 35.81
CA GLU A 232 16.70 -33.95 34.43
C GLU A 232 17.32 -35.26 33.92
N ASN A 233 16.78 -35.78 32.81
CA ASN A 233 17.49 -36.54 31.78
C ASN A 233 16.46 -37.23 30.88
N ARG A 234 16.03 -36.56 29.80
CA ARG A 234 15.75 -37.26 28.55
C ARG A 234 15.70 -36.29 27.37
N SER A 235 16.79 -36.32 26.61
CA SER A 235 16.86 -35.88 25.23
C SER A 235 16.17 -36.88 24.30
N ASP A 236 15.74 -36.33 23.16
CA ASP A 236 15.59 -36.95 21.83
C ASP A 236 14.18 -37.13 21.24
N SER A 237 13.96 -36.26 20.25
CA SER A 237 13.54 -36.57 18.87
C SER A 237 12.07 -36.40 18.46
N SER A 238 11.88 -35.36 17.63
CA SER A 238 11.32 -35.40 16.27
C SER A 238 10.14 -36.32 15.98
N GLY A 239 8.95 -35.74 15.86
CA GLY A 239 7.85 -36.37 15.12
C GLY A 239 6.49 -35.72 15.37
N SER A 240 6.21 -34.55 14.78
CA SER A 240 4.86 -33.99 14.72
C SER A 240 4.29 -34.10 13.31
N GLN A 241 3.79 -35.28 12.98
CA GLN A 241 2.83 -35.48 11.89
C GLN A 241 1.49 -34.86 12.31
N TRP A 242 1.14 -33.72 11.72
CA TRP A 242 -0.24 -33.23 11.73
C TRP A 242 -1.01 -33.99 10.65
N SER A 243 -1.51 -35.18 10.98
CA SER A 243 -2.55 -35.85 10.18
C SER A 243 -3.87 -35.68 10.91
N LEU A 244 -4.71 -34.77 10.40
CA LEU A 244 -6.12 -34.71 10.74
C LEU A 244 -6.74 -36.04 10.27
N SER A 245 -7.23 -36.85 11.20
CA SER A 245 -7.92 -38.10 10.87
C SER A 245 -9.17 -37.80 10.04
N TYR A 246 -9.43 -38.65 9.04
CA TYR A 246 -10.58 -38.54 8.14
C TYR A 246 -11.93 -38.57 8.89
N GLU A 247 -11.94 -39.15 10.10
CA GLU A 247 -13.07 -39.18 11.03
C GLU A 247 -13.46 -37.78 11.58
N ALA A 248 -12.50 -36.85 11.70
CA ALA A 248 -12.80 -35.48 12.12
C ALA A 248 -13.54 -34.67 11.03
N ILE A 249 -13.42 -35.06 9.76
CA ILE A 249 -14.07 -34.39 8.62
C ILE A 249 -15.50 -34.93 8.43
N GLN A 250 -15.76 -36.21 8.70
CA GLN A 250 -17.10 -36.79 8.53
C GLN A 250 -18.12 -36.30 9.57
N ASN A 251 -17.68 -35.94 10.78
CA ASN A 251 -18.58 -35.41 11.81
C ASN A 251 -18.97 -33.93 11.62
N MET A 252 -18.44 -33.24 10.61
CA MET A 252 -18.86 -31.87 10.27
C MET A 252 -19.91 -31.80 9.14
N SER A 253 -20.41 -32.94 8.66
CA SER A 253 -21.49 -33.00 7.65
C SER A 253 -22.88 -32.82 8.28
N GLY A 254 -23.06 -31.76 9.07
CA GLY A 254 -24.37 -31.22 9.41
C GLY A 254 -24.75 -30.17 8.37
N LYS A 255 -25.97 -30.23 7.82
CA LYS A 255 -26.49 -29.22 6.87
C LYS A 255 -26.14 -27.80 7.34
N PRO A 256 -25.55 -26.93 6.50
CA PRO A 256 -25.22 -25.58 6.91
C PRO A 256 -26.50 -24.84 7.33
N PRO A 257 -26.48 -24.06 8.42
CA PRO A 257 -27.66 -23.31 8.85
C PRO A 257 -28.06 -22.32 7.74
N LYS A 258 -29.35 -22.33 7.41
CA LYS A 258 -29.94 -21.42 6.43
C LYS A 258 -29.90 -20.00 7.02
N TYR A 259 -29.09 -19.13 6.45
CA TYR A 259 -28.98 -17.74 6.87
C TYR A 259 -30.27 -16.98 6.52
N GLU A 260 -31.02 -16.55 7.53
CA GLU A 260 -32.07 -15.55 7.41
C GLU A 260 -31.52 -14.18 7.83
N PRO A 261 -31.46 -13.18 6.92
CA PRO A 261 -31.02 -11.84 7.30
C PRO A 261 -32.05 -11.19 8.24
N PRO A 262 -31.60 -10.47 9.29
CA PRO A 262 -32.51 -9.79 10.19
C PRO A 262 -33.28 -8.68 9.46
N VAL A 263 -34.60 -8.84 9.42
CA VAL A 263 -35.54 -7.79 8.99
C VAL A 263 -35.57 -6.72 10.06
N GLY A 264 -35.04 -5.55 9.73
CA GLY A 264 -35.29 -4.30 10.45
C GLY A 264 -34.10 -3.77 11.24
N LYS A 265 -33.32 -2.90 10.59
CA LYS A 265 -32.74 -1.65 11.14
C LYS A 265 -31.94 -0.91 10.06
N LYS A 266 -32.63 -0.45 9.01
CA LYS A 266 -32.14 0.65 8.15
C LYS A 266 -32.66 1.95 8.74
N LYS A 267 -31.86 2.66 9.56
CA LYS A 267 -32.10 4.10 9.83
C LYS A 267 -30.99 4.86 10.61
N CYS A 268 -29.75 4.39 10.70
CA CYS A 268 -28.71 5.11 11.46
C CYS A 268 -27.41 5.43 10.70
N THR A 269 -27.41 5.37 9.37
CA THR A 269 -26.19 5.64 8.57
C THR A 269 -26.33 6.78 7.56
N ILE A 270 -27.52 7.37 7.39
CA ILE A 270 -27.73 8.48 6.45
C ILE A 270 -27.58 9.86 7.13
N GLU A 271 -27.80 9.98 8.44
CA GLU A 271 -27.63 11.29 9.12
C GLU A 271 -26.17 11.64 9.41
N MET A 272 -25.29 10.64 9.60
CA MET A 272 -23.86 10.90 9.82
C MET A 272 -23.13 11.35 8.54
N ALA A 273 -23.62 10.95 7.36
CA ALA A 273 -23.11 11.43 6.08
C ALA A 273 -23.56 12.88 5.75
N ARG A 274 -24.64 13.37 6.38
CA ARG A 274 -25.14 14.73 6.18
C ARG A 274 -24.45 15.76 7.09
N ALA A 275 -23.93 15.32 8.25
CA ALA A 275 -23.19 16.17 9.18
C ALA A 275 -21.78 16.52 8.67
N LEU A 276 -21.15 15.67 7.84
CA LEU A 276 -19.82 15.90 7.26
C LEU A 276 -19.83 16.71 5.95
N SER A 277 -21.01 17.11 5.45
CA SER A 277 -21.18 17.85 4.18
C SER A 277 -21.40 19.36 4.38
N LYS A 278 -21.34 19.88 5.62
CA LYS A 278 -21.78 21.25 5.93
C LYS A 278 -20.70 22.25 6.33
N GLU A 279 -19.42 21.92 6.24
CA GLU A 279 -18.34 22.89 6.48
C GLU A 279 -17.46 23.05 5.24
N SER A 280 -17.81 24.05 4.42
CA SER A 280 -16.85 24.91 3.70
C SER A 280 -17.66 25.98 2.93
N CYS A 281 -18.07 27.05 3.61
CA CYS A 281 -18.38 28.30 2.94
C CYS A 281 -17.04 29.02 2.75
N VAL A 282 -16.44 28.86 1.58
CA VAL A 282 -15.36 29.75 1.11
C VAL A 282 -16.04 30.95 0.49
N GLU A 283 -15.78 32.13 1.04
CA GLU A 283 -16.09 33.42 0.42
C GLU A 283 -15.38 33.49 -0.94
N THR A 284 -16.17 33.59 -2.00
CA THR A 284 -15.68 33.92 -3.33
C THR A 284 -15.44 35.43 -3.35
N GLU A 285 -14.17 35.86 -3.29
CA GLU A 285 -13.79 37.21 -3.66
C GLU A 285 -13.99 37.38 -5.18
N GLU A 286 -14.90 38.28 -5.53
CA GLU A 286 -15.19 38.69 -6.89
C GLU A 286 -14.03 39.58 -7.38
N VAL A 287 -13.12 39.00 -8.17
CA VAL A 287 -12.05 39.77 -8.83
C VAL A 287 -12.62 40.37 -10.12
N THR A 288 -12.98 41.65 -10.06
CA THR A 288 -13.35 42.47 -11.22
C THR A 288 -12.10 42.75 -12.05
N ILE A 289 -12.05 42.20 -13.27
CA ILE A 289 -10.98 42.49 -14.24
C ILE A 289 -11.38 43.74 -15.03
N GLU A 290 -10.70 44.86 -14.77
CA GLU A 290 -10.78 46.05 -15.62
C GLU A 290 -10.00 45.82 -16.92
N THR A 291 -10.71 45.55 -18.01
CA THR A 291 -10.17 45.59 -19.38
C THR A 291 -9.98 47.04 -19.82
N ASN A 292 -8.74 47.55 -19.72
CA ASN A 292 -8.32 48.77 -20.40
C ASN A 292 -8.03 48.46 -21.88
N THR A 293 -8.99 48.72 -22.75
CA THR A 293 -8.77 48.88 -24.19
C THR A 293 -8.24 50.28 -24.47
N SER A 294 -6.96 50.40 -24.79
CA SER A 294 -6.40 51.62 -25.39
C SER A 294 -6.69 51.65 -26.89
N ALA A 295 -7.15 52.82 -27.34
CA ALA A 295 -7.54 53.11 -28.71
C ALA A 295 -6.32 53.21 -29.65
N VAL A 296 -6.45 52.58 -30.81
CA VAL A 296 -5.63 52.87 -32.00
C VAL A 296 -6.15 54.19 -32.59
N VAL A 297 -5.27 55.18 -32.67
CA VAL A 297 -5.51 56.48 -33.32
C VAL A 297 -5.03 56.39 -34.79
N PRO A 298 -5.76 57.02 -35.74
CA PRO A 298 -5.58 56.85 -37.19
C PRO A 298 -4.28 57.38 -37.79
#